data_AF-A0A1I0FLP3-F1
#
_entry.id   AF-A0A1I0FLP3-F1
#
_cell.length_a   1.000
_cell.length_b   1.000
_cell.length_c   1.000
_cell.angle_alpha   90.00
_cell.angle_beta   90.00
_cell.angle_gamma   90.00
#
_symmetry.space_group_name_H-M   'P 1'
#
loop_
_entity.id
_entity.type
_entity.pdbx_description
1 polymer ?
#
loop_
_entity_poly.entity_id
_entity_poly.type
_entity_poly.pdbx_seq_one_letter_code
_entity_poly.pdbx_strand_id
1 'polypeptide(L)'
;MTEQEFLPPIPDFDAGRTRRAVRRGVLRTALTSAVMLLVVVLLLNLGAQWFQRRGDRDDRMLNVLGTALQVANPGYQVDAMMCCDTTPFSLSFTVRLTPLRAGGYSTPNQFGGADFTVSQNQFGRVDWPPPGFLKETSLFTALDSVGTDAPPGKADTKKILDRLPESMYALAVVDFAEPLGEREFSAFVQRHGGVPPEIAIYDGRIGGTPISWRLDTPLPDASQGDAPELTDAELPRNGLAGFRRWVGDLRDHDAVNLDKFGLGLKLLRKWAADGLAYAYVTQHARVADLRALIDDPQIRAIRLADVAYDLTGLD
;
A
#
# COMPACT_ATOMS: atom_id res chain seq x y z
N MET A 1 61.22 -57.83 -53.36
CA MET A 1 59.96 -57.19 -52.94
C MET A 1 59.01 -58.27 -52.48
N THR A 2 58.78 -58.35 -51.17
CA THR A 2 57.47 -58.59 -50.51
C THR A 2 57.72 -58.72 -48.99
N GLU A 3 57.83 -57.59 -48.30
CA GLU A 3 57.65 -57.53 -46.85
C GLU A 3 56.15 -57.63 -46.57
N GLN A 4 55.71 -58.76 -46.02
CA GLN A 4 54.41 -58.85 -45.35
C GLN A 4 54.65 -58.61 -43.86
N GLU A 5 54.39 -57.37 -43.44
CA GLU A 5 54.29 -56.97 -42.04
C GLU A 5 53.28 -57.87 -41.30
N PHE A 6 53.79 -58.65 -40.35
CA PHE A 6 52.98 -59.38 -39.37
C PHE A 6 52.32 -58.37 -38.43
N LEU A 7 51.05 -58.04 -38.69
CA LEU A 7 50.24 -57.31 -37.72
C LEU A 7 49.92 -58.23 -36.53
N PRO A 8 50.05 -57.75 -35.28
CA PRO A 8 49.72 -58.53 -34.09
C PRO A 8 48.23 -58.91 -34.05
N PRO A 9 47.86 -60.05 -33.42
CA PRO A 9 46.49 -60.53 -33.34
C PRO A 9 45.61 -59.50 -32.64
N ILE A 10 44.49 -59.15 -33.28
CA ILE A 10 43.51 -58.22 -32.73
C ILE A 10 42.90 -58.86 -31.47
N PRO A 11 42.96 -58.22 -30.29
CA PRO A 11 42.41 -58.78 -29.07
C PRO A 11 40.89 -58.96 -29.16
N ASP A 12 40.37 -60.06 -28.61
CA ASP A 12 38.94 -60.37 -28.59
C ASP A 12 38.13 -59.28 -27.88
N PHE A 13 37.02 -58.89 -28.51
CA PHE A 13 36.13 -57.84 -28.02
C PHE A 13 35.33 -58.32 -26.81
N ASP A 14 35.69 -57.84 -25.61
CA ASP A 14 34.92 -58.09 -24.38
C ASP A 14 33.74 -57.11 -24.26
N ALA A 15 32.58 -57.53 -24.78
CA ALA A 15 31.33 -56.76 -24.72
C ALA A 15 30.91 -56.35 -23.30
N GLY A 16 31.30 -57.10 -22.26
CA GLY A 16 31.01 -56.80 -20.86
C GLY A 16 31.86 -55.66 -20.29
N ARG A 17 33.13 -55.59 -20.68
CA ARG A 17 34.01 -54.44 -20.37
C ARG A 17 33.56 -53.20 -21.12
N THR A 18 33.19 -53.32 -22.39
CA THR A 18 32.71 -52.19 -23.21
C THR A 18 31.43 -51.60 -22.62
N ARG A 19 30.45 -52.42 -22.23
CA ARG A 19 29.20 -51.94 -21.58
C ARG A 19 29.45 -51.23 -20.25
N ARG A 20 30.37 -51.74 -19.41
CA ARG A 20 30.74 -51.09 -18.14
C ARG A 20 31.47 -49.77 -18.34
N ALA A 21 32.38 -49.71 -19.32
CA ALA A 21 33.09 -48.49 -19.68
C ALA A 21 32.12 -47.43 -20.22
N VAL A 22 31.21 -47.80 -21.12
CA VAL A 22 30.17 -46.90 -21.65
C VAL A 22 29.24 -46.40 -20.54
N ARG A 23 28.76 -47.27 -19.64
CA ARG A 23 27.92 -46.84 -18.50
C ARG A 23 28.61 -45.85 -17.59
N ARG A 24 29.90 -46.06 -17.25
CA ARG A 24 30.68 -45.11 -16.44
C ARG A 24 30.94 -43.80 -17.18
N GLY A 25 31.19 -43.86 -18.48
CA GLY A 25 31.35 -42.68 -19.34
C GLY A 25 30.09 -41.82 -19.34
N VAL A 26 28.94 -42.45 -19.59
CA VAL A 26 27.61 -41.79 -19.60
C VAL A 26 27.27 -41.22 -18.22
N LEU A 27 27.53 -41.96 -17.13
CA LEU A 27 27.30 -41.46 -15.76
C LEU A 27 28.18 -40.24 -15.45
N ARG A 28 29.45 -40.25 -15.84
CA ARG A 28 30.36 -39.11 -15.61
C ARG A 28 29.96 -37.90 -16.43
N THR A 29 29.62 -38.06 -17.71
CA THR A 29 29.16 -36.94 -18.53
C THR A 29 27.84 -36.40 -18.02
N ALA A 30 26.87 -37.26 -17.69
CA ALA A 30 25.59 -36.84 -17.09
C ALA A 30 25.80 -36.06 -15.78
N LEU A 31 26.66 -36.56 -14.88
CA LEU A 31 26.98 -35.89 -13.63
C LEU A 31 27.65 -34.53 -13.86
N THR A 32 28.62 -34.47 -14.78
CA THR A 32 29.35 -33.23 -15.09
C THR A 32 28.42 -32.19 -15.70
N SER A 33 27.55 -32.60 -16.63
CA SER A 33 26.51 -31.73 -17.22
C SER A 33 25.52 -31.24 -16.16
N ALA A 34 25.09 -32.11 -15.25
CA ALA A 34 24.19 -31.73 -14.16
C ALA A 34 24.84 -30.71 -13.21
N VAL A 35 26.10 -30.91 -12.84
CA VAL A 35 26.86 -29.97 -12.00
C VAL A 35 27.04 -28.64 -12.71
N MET A 36 27.40 -28.62 -14.00
CA MET A 36 27.55 -27.37 -14.76
C MET A 36 26.22 -26.61 -14.89
N LEU A 37 25.11 -27.32 -15.17
CA LEU A 37 23.79 -26.71 -15.17
C LEU A 37 23.43 -26.10 -13.80
N LEU A 38 23.75 -26.80 -12.72
CA LEU A 38 23.50 -26.31 -11.35
C LEU A 38 24.33 -25.07 -11.05
N VAL A 39 25.61 -25.04 -11.44
CA VAL A 39 26.46 -23.86 -11.30
C VAL A 39 25.94 -22.68 -12.12
N VAL A 40 25.51 -22.90 -13.36
CA VAL A 40 24.92 -21.84 -14.20
C VAL A 40 23.64 -21.30 -13.58
N VAL A 41 22.74 -22.16 -13.10
CA VAL A 41 21.51 -21.74 -12.40
C VAL A 41 21.83 -20.94 -11.14
N LEU A 42 22.83 -21.36 -10.36
CA LEU A 42 23.26 -20.64 -9.17
C LEU A 42 23.83 -19.25 -9.52
N LEU A 43 24.67 -19.16 -10.54
CA LEU A 43 25.24 -17.89 -11.00
C LEU A 43 24.17 -16.95 -11.55
N LEU A 44 23.17 -17.48 -12.27
CA LEU A 44 22.03 -16.69 -12.74
C LEU A 44 21.20 -16.17 -11.56
N ASN A 45 20.96 -16.99 -10.53
CA ASN A 45 20.25 -16.57 -9.33
C ASN A 45 21.00 -15.46 -8.56
N LEU A 46 22.30 -15.66 -8.31
CA LEU A 46 23.13 -14.68 -7.60
C LEU A 46 23.32 -13.39 -8.40
N GLY A 47 23.54 -13.50 -9.71
CA GLY A 47 23.69 -12.36 -10.61
C GLY A 47 22.41 -11.54 -10.72
N ALA A 48 21.25 -12.21 -10.80
CA ALA A 48 19.97 -11.53 -10.86
C ALA A 48 19.62 -10.85 -9.52
N GLN A 49 19.88 -11.49 -8.38
CA GLN A 49 19.71 -10.86 -7.07
C GLN A 49 20.58 -9.60 -6.92
N TRP A 50 21.84 -9.66 -7.36
CA TRP A 50 22.73 -8.49 -7.33
C TRP A 50 22.25 -7.37 -8.26
N PHE A 51 21.77 -7.72 -9.46
CA PHE A 51 21.24 -6.73 -10.40
C PHE A 51 19.94 -6.09 -9.91
N GLN A 52 19.07 -6.87 -9.26
CA GLN A 52 17.81 -6.36 -8.70
C GLN A 52 18.03 -5.49 -7.47
N ARG A 53 18.98 -5.84 -6.59
CA ARG A 53 19.37 -5.03 -5.44
C ARG A 53 20.29 -3.86 -5.77
N ARG A 54 20.62 -3.65 -7.05
CA ARG A 54 21.48 -2.54 -7.45
C ARG A 54 20.73 -1.21 -7.33
N GLY A 55 21.10 -0.42 -6.32
CA GLY A 55 20.57 0.92 -6.08
C GLY A 55 19.57 0.97 -4.92
N ASP A 56 18.70 1.97 -4.94
CA ASP A 56 17.63 2.23 -3.97
C ASP A 56 16.33 1.47 -4.31
N ARG A 57 16.40 0.38 -5.11
CA ARG A 57 15.22 -0.22 -5.73
C ARG A 57 14.23 -0.82 -4.72
N ASP A 58 14.74 -1.50 -3.70
CA ASP A 58 13.91 -2.16 -2.68
C ASP A 58 13.20 -1.10 -1.82
N ASP A 59 13.97 -0.13 -1.30
CA ASP A 59 13.45 1.01 -0.54
C ASP A 59 12.44 1.81 -1.36
N ARG A 60 12.72 2.03 -2.64
CA ARG A 60 11.85 2.78 -3.53
C ARG A 60 10.60 2.00 -3.91
N MET A 61 10.67 0.68 -4.02
CA MET A 61 9.48 -0.15 -4.23
C MET A 61 8.52 0.01 -3.05
N LEU A 62 9.01 -0.06 -1.82
CA LEU A 62 8.19 0.21 -0.64
C LEU A 62 7.69 1.64 -0.57
N ASN A 63 8.58 2.63 -0.69
CA ASN A 63 8.23 4.04 -0.52
C ASN A 63 7.27 4.54 -1.61
N VAL A 64 7.40 4.05 -2.84
CA VAL A 64 6.51 4.44 -3.93
C VAL A 64 5.24 3.59 -3.91
N LEU A 65 5.34 2.26 -3.95
CA LEU A 65 4.17 1.40 -4.11
C LEU A 65 3.39 1.17 -2.83
N GLY A 66 4.08 1.03 -1.69
CA GLY A 66 3.43 0.91 -0.38
C GLY A 66 2.64 2.17 -0.06
N THR A 67 3.24 3.34 -0.26
CA THR A 67 2.54 4.62 -0.10
C THR A 67 1.45 4.83 -1.15
N ALA A 68 1.66 4.46 -2.42
CA ALA A 68 0.60 4.53 -3.43
C ALA A 68 -0.61 3.67 -3.05
N LEU A 69 -0.38 2.50 -2.48
CA LEU A 69 -1.44 1.62 -1.97
C LEU A 69 -2.19 2.29 -0.81
N GLN A 70 -1.50 2.94 0.13
CA GLN A 70 -2.14 3.72 1.20
C GLN A 70 -2.97 4.88 0.64
N VAL A 71 -2.38 5.70 -0.23
CA VAL A 71 -3.01 6.90 -0.81
C VAL A 71 -4.29 6.55 -1.57
N ALA A 72 -4.28 5.44 -2.32
CA ALA A 72 -5.40 4.99 -3.13
C ALA A 72 -6.50 4.26 -2.34
N ASN A 73 -6.22 3.82 -1.11
CA ASN A 73 -7.11 2.94 -0.34
C ASN A 73 -7.39 3.46 1.08
N PRO A 74 -8.05 4.62 1.21
CA PRO A 74 -8.42 5.18 2.52
C PRO A 74 -9.36 4.27 3.32
N GLY A 75 -9.98 3.27 2.68
CA GLY A 75 -10.80 2.23 3.33
C GLY A 75 -10.03 1.27 4.25
N TYR A 76 -8.70 1.25 4.16
CA TYR A 76 -7.86 0.24 4.82
C TYR A 76 -6.70 0.88 5.58
N GLN A 77 -6.33 0.24 6.68
CA GLN A 77 -4.99 0.31 7.21
C GLN A 77 -4.10 -0.64 6.40
N VAL A 78 -2.97 -0.11 5.92
CA VAL A 78 -2.01 -0.84 5.11
C VAL A 78 -0.73 -1.00 5.92
N ASP A 79 -0.50 -2.21 6.42
CA ASP A 79 0.71 -2.56 7.16
C ASP A 79 1.67 -3.30 6.21
N ALA A 80 2.76 -2.64 5.82
CA ALA A 80 3.83 -3.30 5.08
C ALA A 80 4.60 -4.22 6.05
N MET A 81 4.43 -5.54 5.91
CA MET A 81 4.96 -6.49 6.89
C MET A 81 6.44 -6.76 6.67
N MET A 82 6.82 -7.11 5.44
CA MET A 82 8.18 -7.53 5.10
C MET A 82 8.50 -7.12 3.66
N CYS A 83 9.64 -6.45 3.49
CA CYS A 83 10.28 -6.22 2.20
C CYS A 83 11.68 -6.85 2.21
N CYS A 84 12.19 -7.36 1.10
CA CYS A 84 11.48 -7.72 -0.13
C CYS A 84 11.95 -9.11 -0.55
N ASP A 85 11.02 -9.95 -1.01
CA ASP A 85 11.34 -11.23 -1.62
C ASP A 85 11.87 -10.97 -3.03
N THR A 86 13.13 -11.36 -3.27
CA THR A 86 13.84 -11.16 -4.54
C THR A 86 13.99 -12.49 -5.27
N THR A 87 13.35 -12.63 -6.42
CA THR A 87 13.58 -13.75 -7.36
C THR A 87 14.38 -13.24 -8.56
N PRO A 88 14.93 -14.10 -9.43
CA PRO A 88 15.65 -13.62 -10.62
C PRO A 88 14.83 -12.71 -11.55
N PHE A 89 13.49 -12.80 -11.48
CA PHE A 89 12.57 -12.16 -12.42
C PHE A 89 11.59 -11.19 -11.76
N SER A 90 11.53 -11.14 -10.42
CA SER A 90 10.61 -10.28 -9.69
C SER A 90 11.15 -9.83 -8.33
N LEU A 91 10.68 -8.67 -7.92
CA LEU A 91 10.79 -8.15 -6.56
C LEU A 91 9.38 -8.05 -5.99
N SER A 92 9.15 -8.47 -4.75
CA SER A 92 7.84 -8.36 -4.12
C SER A 92 7.92 -8.04 -2.64
N PHE A 93 6.87 -7.42 -2.11
CA PHE A 93 6.66 -7.27 -0.68
C PHE A 93 5.23 -7.67 -0.33
N THR A 94 5.03 -8.11 0.91
CA THR A 94 3.71 -8.45 1.45
C THR A 94 3.17 -7.28 2.25
N VAL A 95 1.91 -6.95 1.98
CA VAL A 95 1.12 -5.98 2.75
C VAL A 95 -0.04 -6.70 3.37
N ARG A 96 -0.38 -6.31 4.60
CA ARG A 96 -1.64 -6.68 5.21
C ARG A 96 -2.60 -5.51 5.08
N LEU A 97 -3.79 -5.80 4.56
CA LEU A 97 -4.85 -4.82 4.44
C LEU A 97 -5.95 -5.14 5.45
N THR A 98 -6.17 -4.21 6.37
CA THR A 98 -7.18 -4.32 7.42
C THR A 98 -8.22 -3.22 7.20
N PRO A 99 -9.50 -3.53 6.95
CA PRO A 99 -10.53 -2.51 6.78
C PRO A 99 -10.62 -1.60 8.01
N LEU A 100 -10.73 -0.30 7.81
CA LEU A 100 -10.90 0.65 8.91
C LEU A 100 -12.27 0.44 9.58
N ARG A 101 -12.31 0.67 10.89
CA ARG A 101 -13.48 0.45 11.75
C ARG A 101 -13.62 1.59 12.77
N ALA A 102 -14.84 1.78 13.26
CA ALA A 102 -15.09 2.72 14.35
C ALA A 102 -14.40 2.27 15.65
N GLY A 103 -13.74 3.20 16.35
CA GLY A 103 -13.06 2.97 17.64
C GLY A 103 -11.76 2.15 17.55
N GLY A 104 -11.27 1.85 16.35
CA GLY A 104 -10.17 0.92 16.14
C GLY A 104 -8.77 1.52 16.24
N TYR A 105 -8.05 1.18 17.31
CA TYR A 105 -6.60 0.89 17.30
C TYR A 105 -6.36 -0.56 17.74
N SER A 106 -7.11 -1.49 17.17
CA SER A 106 -6.91 -2.89 17.50
C SER A 106 -5.73 -3.45 16.71
N THR A 107 -4.80 -4.09 17.42
CA THR A 107 -3.60 -4.74 16.85
C THR A 107 -3.90 -5.45 15.51
N PRO A 108 -3.01 -5.39 14.50
CA PRO A 108 -3.23 -5.89 13.12
C PRO A 108 -3.78 -7.32 13.01
N ASN A 109 -3.67 -8.12 14.08
CA ASN A 109 -4.05 -9.52 14.14
C ASN A 109 -5.46 -9.79 14.69
N GLN A 110 -6.16 -8.81 15.27
CA GLN A 110 -7.42 -9.07 15.99
C GLN A 110 -8.69 -8.90 15.15
N PHE A 111 -8.64 -8.11 14.09
CA PHE A 111 -9.81 -7.84 13.24
C PHE A 111 -9.44 -8.11 11.79
N GLY A 112 -10.34 -8.78 11.08
CA GLY A 112 -10.09 -9.38 9.77
C GLY A 112 -9.21 -8.53 8.85
N GLY A 113 -8.27 -9.17 8.20
CA GLY A 113 -7.39 -8.57 7.22
C GLY A 113 -6.90 -9.65 6.28
N ALA A 114 -6.46 -9.24 5.09
CA ALA A 114 -5.92 -10.16 4.11
C ALA A 114 -4.51 -9.72 3.73
N ASP A 115 -3.63 -10.71 3.62
CA ASP A 115 -2.27 -10.50 3.16
C ASP A 115 -2.25 -10.53 1.63
N PHE A 116 -1.61 -9.54 1.02
CA PHE A 116 -1.47 -9.41 -0.41
C PHE A 116 -0.01 -9.25 -0.77
N THR A 117 0.40 -9.85 -1.88
CA THR A 117 1.73 -9.69 -2.42
C THR A 117 1.70 -8.68 -3.55
N VAL A 118 2.43 -7.58 -3.39
CA VAL A 118 2.69 -6.60 -4.46
C VAL A 118 3.98 -7.01 -5.14
N SER A 119 3.93 -7.34 -6.43
CA SER A 119 5.09 -7.76 -7.21
C SER A 119 5.40 -6.81 -8.36
N GLN A 120 6.68 -6.52 -8.54
CA GLN A 120 7.24 -5.90 -9.72
C GLN A 120 8.04 -6.93 -10.52
N ASN A 121 7.83 -6.97 -11.83
CA ASN A 121 8.67 -7.77 -12.71
C ASN A 121 10.06 -7.12 -12.93
N GLN A 122 10.93 -7.83 -13.64
CA GLN A 122 12.30 -7.37 -13.97
C GLN A 122 12.38 -5.99 -14.63
N PHE A 123 11.32 -5.55 -15.33
CA PHE A 123 11.22 -4.23 -15.95
C PHE A 123 10.70 -3.14 -15.01
N GLY A 124 10.48 -3.47 -13.73
CA GLY A 124 9.96 -2.56 -12.71
C GLY A 124 8.47 -2.25 -12.89
N ARG A 125 7.71 -3.09 -13.60
CA ARG A 125 6.26 -2.93 -13.75
C ARG A 125 5.52 -3.74 -12.70
N VAL A 126 4.52 -3.12 -12.08
CA VAL A 126 3.62 -3.77 -11.12
C VAL A 126 2.65 -4.69 -11.84
N ASP A 127 2.61 -5.96 -11.41
CA ASP A 127 1.70 -6.97 -11.96
C ASP A 127 0.37 -7.03 -11.18
N TRP A 128 0.35 -6.67 -9.90
CA TRP A 128 -0.82 -6.68 -9.00
C TRP A 128 -0.70 -5.60 -7.90
N PRO A 129 -1.78 -4.93 -7.41
CA PRO A 129 -3.21 -5.17 -7.67
C PRO A 129 -3.79 -4.45 -8.90
N PRO A 130 -4.96 -4.87 -9.40
CA PRO A 130 -5.68 -4.19 -10.45
C PRO A 130 -6.39 -2.95 -9.87
N PRO A 131 -6.67 -1.93 -10.71
CA PRO A 131 -7.40 -0.76 -10.27
C PRO A 131 -8.75 -1.12 -9.63
N GLY A 132 -9.05 -0.54 -8.47
CA GLY A 132 -10.35 -0.70 -7.81
C GLY A 132 -10.57 -2.00 -7.02
N PHE A 133 -9.55 -2.87 -6.94
CA PHE A 133 -9.62 -4.16 -6.23
C PHE A 133 -10.08 -4.07 -4.77
N LEU A 134 -9.89 -2.92 -4.13
CA LEU A 134 -10.15 -2.72 -2.70
C LEU A 134 -11.33 -1.79 -2.43
N LYS A 135 -12.19 -1.49 -3.41
CA LYS A 135 -13.30 -0.54 -3.19
C LYS A 135 -14.47 -1.09 -2.35
N GLU A 136 -14.37 -2.33 -1.85
CA GLU A 136 -15.44 -3.05 -1.15
C GLU A 136 -15.49 -2.76 0.37
N THR A 137 -15.44 -1.50 0.78
CA THR A 137 -15.65 -1.12 2.20
C THR A 137 -16.77 -0.11 2.32
N SER A 138 -17.44 -0.08 3.49
CA SER A 138 -18.45 0.95 3.78
C SER A 138 -17.85 2.36 3.73
N LEU A 139 -16.56 2.52 4.06
CA LEU A 139 -15.86 3.79 3.94
C LEU A 139 -15.70 4.23 2.47
N PHE A 140 -15.40 3.31 1.55
CA PHE A 140 -15.39 3.64 0.12
C PHE A 140 -16.77 4.09 -0.38
N THR A 141 -17.85 3.46 0.08
CA THR A 141 -19.22 3.92 -0.22
C THR A 141 -19.48 5.33 0.32
N ALA A 142 -19.00 5.63 1.54
CA ALA A 142 -19.11 6.97 2.10
C ALA A 142 -18.28 8.01 1.33
N LEU A 143 -17.14 7.61 0.77
CA LEU A 143 -16.26 8.49 -0.01
C LEU A 143 -16.75 8.76 -1.45
N ASP A 144 -17.51 7.84 -2.05
CA ASP A 144 -17.93 7.92 -3.46
C ASP A 144 -18.73 9.20 -3.81
N SER A 145 -19.35 9.80 -2.79
CA SER A 145 -20.16 11.02 -2.93
C SER A 145 -19.51 12.29 -2.34
N VAL A 146 -18.24 12.25 -1.95
CA VAL A 146 -17.52 13.45 -1.50
C VAL A 146 -17.37 14.43 -2.66
N GLY A 147 -17.62 15.71 -2.39
CA GLY A 147 -17.53 16.75 -3.41
C GLY A 147 -18.63 16.74 -4.49
N THR A 148 -19.64 15.87 -4.39
CA THR A 148 -20.78 15.88 -5.32
C THR A 148 -21.71 17.07 -5.07
N ASP A 149 -22.50 17.42 -6.09
CA ASP A 149 -23.54 18.46 -6.00
C ASP A 149 -24.79 18.01 -5.24
N ALA A 150 -24.89 16.71 -4.89
CA ALA A 150 -26.02 16.11 -4.19
C ALA A 150 -25.56 15.28 -2.97
N PRO A 151 -24.91 15.90 -1.97
CA PRO A 151 -24.57 15.21 -0.74
C PRO A 151 -25.85 14.80 0.01
N PRO A 152 -25.80 13.79 0.90
CA PRO A 152 -26.92 13.50 1.79
C PRO A 152 -27.25 14.74 2.62
N GLY A 153 -28.55 15.05 2.74
CA GLY A 153 -28.99 16.22 3.49
C GLY A 153 -28.58 16.13 4.96
N LYS A 154 -28.08 17.24 5.53
CA LYS A 154 -27.73 17.31 6.96
C LYS A 154 -28.86 16.84 7.87
N ALA A 155 -30.10 17.15 7.53
CA ALA A 155 -31.27 16.73 8.29
C ALA A 155 -31.45 15.20 8.35
N ASP A 156 -31.13 14.47 7.28
CA ASP A 156 -31.25 13.01 7.27
C ASP A 156 -30.12 12.35 8.04
N THR A 157 -28.90 12.87 7.91
CA THR A 157 -27.77 12.44 8.73
C THR A 157 -28.02 12.70 10.22
N LYS A 158 -28.58 13.86 10.57
CA LYS A 158 -28.98 14.19 11.95
C LYS A 158 -29.98 13.20 12.51
N LYS A 159 -31.02 12.83 11.74
CA LYS A 159 -31.98 11.78 12.14
C LYS A 159 -31.31 10.42 12.42
N ILE A 160 -30.26 10.06 11.67
CA ILE A 160 -29.51 8.82 11.91
C ILE A 160 -28.70 8.95 13.20
N LEU A 161 -27.93 10.03 13.35
CA LEU A 161 -27.11 10.29 14.53
C LEU A 161 -27.96 10.34 15.81
N ASP A 162 -29.15 10.96 15.77
CA ASP A 162 -30.08 11.08 16.90
C ASP A 162 -30.61 9.72 17.40
N ARG A 163 -30.55 8.68 16.57
CA ARG A 163 -30.97 7.31 16.94
C ARG A 163 -29.85 6.46 17.52
N LEU A 164 -28.60 6.89 17.38
CA LEU A 164 -27.42 6.16 17.87
C LEU A 164 -27.07 6.63 19.30
N PRO A 165 -26.60 5.75 20.19
CA PRO A 165 -26.08 6.17 21.49
C PRO A 165 -24.93 7.17 21.37
N GLU A 166 -24.95 8.20 22.21
CA GLU A 166 -23.98 9.31 22.19
C GLU A 166 -22.53 8.89 22.42
N SER A 167 -22.33 7.80 23.19
CA SER A 167 -21.02 7.27 23.55
C SER A 167 -20.41 6.33 22.50
N MET A 168 -21.14 5.96 21.44
CA MET A 168 -20.56 5.15 20.38
C MET A 168 -19.47 5.91 19.63
N TYR A 169 -18.42 5.20 19.22
CA TYR A 169 -17.49 5.66 18.22
C TYR A 169 -18.08 5.50 16.83
N ALA A 170 -17.67 6.38 15.92
CA ALA A 170 -18.09 6.35 14.54
C ALA A 170 -16.89 6.44 13.59
N LEU A 171 -16.92 5.60 12.55
CA LEU A 171 -16.14 5.80 11.35
C LEU A 171 -16.93 6.70 10.43
N ALA A 172 -16.45 7.91 10.17
CA ALA A 172 -17.18 8.90 9.42
C ALA A 172 -16.30 9.66 8.42
N VAL A 173 -16.91 10.06 7.30
CA VAL A 173 -16.35 11.04 6.37
C VAL A 173 -17.00 12.39 6.65
N VAL A 174 -16.19 13.39 6.95
CA VAL A 174 -16.61 14.78 7.15
C VAL A 174 -16.23 15.58 5.91
N ASP A 175 -17.24 15.98 5.15
CA ASP A 175 -17.11 16.66 3.85
C ASP A 175 -17.30 18.16 4.05
N PHE A 176 -16.33 18.95 3.58
CA PHE A 176 -16.33 20.39 3.78
C PHE A 176 -17.22 21.12 2.78
N ALA A 177 -17.86 22.19 3.23
CA ALA A 177 -18.64 23.09 2.38
C ALA A 177 -17.75 23.72 1.30
N GLU A 178 -16.54 24.12 1.69
CA GLU A 178 -15.48 24.59 0.81
C GLU A 178 -14.18 23.86 1.17
N PRO A 179 -13.34 23.49 0.19
CA PRO A 179 -12.06 22.83 0.49
C PRO A 179 -11.18 23.74 1.36
N LEU A 180 -10.61 23.19 2.41
CA LEU A 180 -9.81 23.94 3.37
C LEU A 180 -8.32 23.84 3.05
N GLY A 181 -7.61 24.96 3.14
CA GLY A 181 -6.15 24.96 3.14
C GLY A 181 -5.58 24.48 4.49
N GLU A 182 -4.27 24.20 4.52
CA GLU A 182 -3.56 23.71 5.72
C GLU A 182 -3.92 24.45 7.03
N ARG A 183 -3.86 25.79 7.01
CA ARG A 183 -4.09 26.62 8.19
C ARG A 183 -5.55 26.60 8.63
N GLU A 184 -6.47 26.64 7.67
CA GLU A 184 -7.91 26.62 7.92
C GLU A 184 -8.33 25.26 8.46
N PHE A 185 -7.77 24.17 7.91
CA PHE A 185 -8.02 22.83 8.41
C PHE A 185 -7.45 22.64 9.82
N SER A 186 -6.23 23.11 10.09
CA SER A 186 -5.65 23.09 11.45
C SER A 186 -6.49 23.86 12.46
N ALA A 187 -6.96 25.06 12.10
CA ALA A 187 -7.84 25.87 12.94
C ALA A 187 -9.25 25.27 13.10
N PHE A 188 -9.74 24.53 12.10
CA PHE A 188 -10.98 23.77 12.18
C PHE A 188 -10.84 22.64 13.21
N VAL A 189 -9.77 21.85 13.14
CA VAL A 189 -9.51 20.74 14.08
C VAL A 189 -9.34 21.25 15.51
N GLN A 190 -8.60 22.34 15.69
CA GLN A 190 -8.43 22.95 17.02
C GLN A 190 -9.75 23.37 17.66
N ARG A 191 -10.72 23.86 16.87
CA ARG A 191 -12.05 24.24 17.36
C ARG A 191 -12.93 23.03 17.66
N HIS A 192 -12.73 21.93 16.94
CA HIS A 192 -13.55 20.71 16.99
C HIS A 192 -12.78 19.50 17.52
N GLY A 193 -11.97 19.68 18.57
CA GLY A 193 -11.05 18.65 19.09
C GLY A 193 -11.67 17.32 19.57
N GLY A 194 -13.00 17.19 19.59
CA GLY A 194 -13.69 15.91 19.80
C GLY A 194 -13.82 15.04 18.54
N VAL A 195 -13.42 15.57 17.37
CA VAL A 195 -13.50 14.89 16.08
C VAL A 195 -12.12 14.96 15.40
N PRO A 196 -11.12 14.22 15.91
CA PRO A 196 -9.78 14.26 15.35
C PRO A 196 -9.78 13.74 13.91
N PRO A 197 -8.93 14.29 13.01
CA PRO A 197 -8.80 13.78 11.65
C PRO A 197 -7.66 12.77 11.53
N GLU A 198 -7.94 11.59 11.01
CA GLU A 198 -6.95 10.55 10.78
C GLU A 198 -6.47 10.54 9.32
N ILE A 199 -7.36 10.85 8.37
CA ILE A 199 -7.06 10.83 6.93
C ILE A 199 -7.61 12.07 6.27
N ALA A 200 -6.77 12.82 5.56
CA ALA A 200 -7.23 13.90 4.67
C ALA A 200 -7.55 13.37 3.27
N ILE A 201 -8.59 13.92 2.65
CA ILE A 201 -8.96 13.65 1.25
C ILE A 201 -8.65 14.90 0.42
N TYR A 202 -7.70 14.78 -0.51
CA TYR A 202 -7.22 15.88 -1.36
C TYR A 202 -7.88 15.91 -2.75
N ASP A 203 -8.78 14.97 -3.04
CA ASP A 203 -9.48 14.88 -4.32
C ASP A 203 -10.99 15.02 -4.12
N GLY A 204 -11.61 15.91 -4.90
CA GLY A 204 -13.07 16.10 -4.96
C GLY A 204 -13.74 15.44 -6.17
N ARG A 205 -13.02 14.61 -6.94
CA ARG A 205 -13.57 13.98 -8.15
C ARG A 205 -14.52 12.82 -7.82
N ILE A 206 -15.68 12.85 -8.46
CA ILE A 206 -16.72 11.82 -8.38
C ILE A 206 -16.26 10.55 -9.11
N GLY A 207 -16.45 9.38 -8.49
CA GLY A 207 -16.23 8.05 -9.10
C GLY A 207 -14.76 7.65 -9.34
N GLY A 208 -13.80 8.50 -8.94
CA GLY A 208 -12.36 8.23 -9.03
C GLY A 208 -11.83 7.32 -7.92
N THR A 209 -10.54 6.98 -7.98
CA THR A 209 -9.81 6.58 -6.76
C THR A 209 -9.54 7.86 -5.96
N PRO A 210 -10.02 7.97 -4.71
CA PRO A 210 -9.72 9.14 -3.88
C PRO A 210 -8.23 9.24 -3.65
N ILE A 211 -7.72 10.48 -3.60
CA ILE A 211 -6.33 10.75 -3.20
C ILE A 211 -6.38 11.12 -1.73
N SER A 212 -5.91 10.19 -0.90
CA SER A 212 -5.95 10.33 0.54
C SER A 212 -4.56 10.37 1.15
N TRP A 213 -4.44 10.93 2.35
CA TRP A 213 -3.20 10.88 3.12
C TRP A 213 -3.50 10.72 4.60
N ARG A 214 -2.84 9.75 5.23
CA ARG A 214 -2.90 9.52 6.67
C ARG A 214 -2.09 10.57 7.41
N LEU A 215 -2.74 11.36 8.26
CA LEU A 215 -2.15 12.52 8.90
C LEU A 215 -1.21 12.15 10.06
N ASP A 216 -1.35 10.94 10.58
CA ASP A 216 -0.54 10.35 11.65
C ASP A 216 0.74 9.66 11.14
N THR A 217 0.93 9.56 9.81
CA THR A 217 2.12 8.92 9.23
C THR A 217 3.39 9.71 9.59
N PRO A 218 4.35 9.11 10.31
CA PRO A 218 5.62 9.79 10.55
C PRO A 218 6.35 10.05 9.24
N LEU A 219 7.00 11.20 9.14
CA LEU A 219 7.89 11.50 8.01
C LEU A 219 9.05 10.49 8.00
N PRO A 220 9.53 10.00 6.84
CA PRO A 220 10.57 8.97 6.75
C PRO A 220 11.89 9.31 7.47
N ASP A 221 12.17 10.60 7.67
CA ASP A 221 13.40 11.09 8.32
C ASP A 221 13.25 11.26 9.83
N ALA A 222 12.05 11.08 10.39
CA ALA A 222 11.86 11.05 11.82
C ALA A 222 12.38 9.70 12.33
N SER A 223 13.54 9.71 12.98
CA SER A 223 14.06 8.53 13.69
C SER A 223 12.95 7.95 14.56
N GLN A 224 12.73 6.63 14.45
CA GLN A 224 11.64 5.86 15.10
C GLN A 224 11.54 5.96 16.65
N GLY A 225 12.29 6.85 17.30
CA GLY A 225 12.24 7.08 18.75
C GLY A 225 12.07 8.53 19.20
N ASP A 226 12.13 9.53 18.30
CA ASP A 226 12.18 10.95 18.67
C ASP A 226 11.15 11.83 17.94
N ALA A 227 10.18 11.22 17.24
CA ALA A 227 9.12 12.00 16.61
C ALA A 227 8.30 12.68 17.72
N PRO A 228 8.21 14.03 17.75
CA PRO A 228 7.43 14.72 18.75
C PRO A 228 5.97 14.27 18.64
N GLU A 229 5.33 14.04 19.79
CA GLU A 229 3.89 13.77 19.85
C GLU A 229 3.15 14.99 19.30
N LEU A 230 2.49 14.80 18.15
CA LEU A 230 1.77 15.87 17.47
C LEU A 230 0.43 16.08 18.13
N THR A 231 0.05 17.32 18.36
CA THR A 231 -1.33 17.66 18.70
C THR A 231 -2.24 17.47 17.49
N ASP A 232 -3.54 17.23 17.70
CA ASP A 232 -4.49 17.05 16.60
C ASP A 232 -4.51 18.24 15.63
N ALA A 233 -4.33 19.46 16.15
CA ALA A 233 -4.27 20.67 15.34
C ALA A 233 -3.01 20.75 14.44
N GLU A 234 -1.95 20.00 14.75
CA GLU A 234 -0.73 19.93 13.95
C GLU A 234 -0.79 18.83 12.88
N LEU A 235 -1.72 17.87 13.00
CA LEU A 235 -1.88 16.76 12.06
C LEU A 235 -2.10 17.23 10.60
N PRO A 236 -2.99 18.21 10.29
CA PRO A 236 -3.18 18.66 8.91
C PRO A 236 -1.90 19.21 8.26
N ARG A 237 -1.11 19.97 9.02
CA ARG A 237 0.16 20.55 8.56
C ARG A 237 1.20 19.49 8.28
N ASN A 238 1.39 18.56 9.21
CA ASN A 238 2.37 17.49 9.05
C ASN A 238 1.97 16.51 7.95
N GLY A 239 0.69 16.15 7.87
CA GLY A 239 0.17 15.29 6.81
C GLY A 239 0.34 15.91 5.42
N LEU A 240 0.01 17.19 5.23
CA LEU A 240 0.23 17.85 3.93
C LEU A 240 1.72 17.94 3.56
N ALA A 241 2.60 18.19 4.54
CA ALA A 241 4.04 18.18 4.32
C ALA A 241 4.52 16.78 3.89
N GLY A 242 4.03 15.71 4.53
CA GLY A 242 4.31 14.33 4.16
C GLY A 242 3.83 14.00 2.74
N PHE A 243 2.60 14.38 2.42
CA PHE A 243 2.03 14.17 1.08
C PHE A 243 2.87 14.88 0.01
N ARG A 244 3.20 16.16 0.23
CA ARG A 244 4.05 16.94 -0.69
C ARG A 244 5.43 16.34 -0.87
N ARG A 245 6.04 15.86 0.21
CA ARG A 245 7.34 15.21 0.17
C ARG A 245 7.28 13.94 -0.68
N TRP A 246 6.36 13.03 -0.37
CA TRP A 246 6.19 11.80 -1.13
C TRP A 246 5.97 12.08 -2.62
N VAL A 247 5.06 13.01 -2.95
CA VAL A 247 4.82 13.41 -4.35
C VAL A 247 6.06 14.03 -5.01
N GLY A 248 6.87 14.78 -4.26
CA GLY A 248 8.14 15.35 -4.72
C GLY A 248 9.20 14.30 -5.05
N ASP A 249 9.18 13.16 -4.36
CA ASP A 249 10.09 12.03 -4.59
C ASP A 249 9.70 11.17 -5.81
N LEU A 250 8.47 11.32 -6.33
CA LEU A 250 7.96 10.58 -7.49
C LEU A 250 8.62 11.05 -8.80
N ARG A 251 9.19 10.09 -9.53
CA ARG A 251 9.83 10.30 -10.84
C ARG A 251 8.84 9.99 -11.97
N ASP A 252 9.11 10.52 -13.16
CA ASP A 252 8.17 10.37 -14.29
C ASP A 252 7.94 8.91 -14.72
N HIS A 253 8.91 8.01 -14.49
CA HIS A 253 8.75 6.58 -14.78
C HIS A 253 7.87 5.84 -13.77
N ASP A 254 7.59 6.42 -12.61
CA ASP A 254 6.68 5.84 -11.60
C ASP A 254 5.23 5.92 -12.06
N ALA A 255 4.90 6.86 -12.97
CA ALA A 255 3.54 7.11 -13.45
C ALA A 255 2.81 5.85 -13.91
N VAL A 256 3.49 4.97 -14.66
CA VAL A 256 2.87 3.73 -15.19
C VAL A 256 2.49 2.76 -14.07
N ASN A 257 3.25 2.74 -12.97
CA ASN A 257 2.92 1.91 -11.82
C ASN A 257 1.83 2.57 -10.97
N LEU A 258 1.88 3.89 -10.79
CA LEU A 258 0.86 4.65 -10.08
C LEU A 258 -0.52 4.53 -10.75
N ASP A 259 -0.57 4.49 -12.08
CA ASP A 259 -1.81 4.27 -12.84
C ASP A 259 -2.48 2.92 -12.50
N LYS A 260 -1.71 1.90 -12.06
CA LYS A 260 -2.29 0.61 -11.60
C LYS A 260 -3.13 0.76 -10.33
N PHE A 261 -2.85 1.78 -9.53
CA PHE A 261 -3.62 2.15 -8.34
C PHE A 261 -4.72 3.18 -8.65
N GLY A 262 -4.85 3.60 -9.91
CA GLY A 262 -5.74 4.70 -10.32
C GLY A 262 -5.18 6.09 -9.94
N LEU A 263 -3.88 6.19 -9.67
CA LEU A 263 -3.22 7.43 -9.28
C LEU A 263 -2.45 8.02 -10.47
N GLY A 264 -2.95 9.14 -11.01
CA GLY A 264 -2.24 9.87 -12.07
C GLY A 264 -1.16 10.79 -11.48
N LEU A 265 0.11 10.60 -11.86
CA LEU A 265 1.23 11.41 -11.32
C LEU A 265 1.03 12.92 -11.51
N LYS A 266 0.50 13.37 -12.65
CA LYS A 266 0.21 14.79 -12.89
C LYS A 266 -0.83 15.33 -11.92
N LEU A 267 -1.83 14.52 -11.58
CA LEU A 267 -2.88 14.90 -10.63
C LEU A 267 -2.31 14.92 -9.21
N LEU A 268 -1.52 13.91 -8.81
CA LEU A 268 -0.84 13.92 -7.52
C LEU A 268 -0.02 15.21 -7.32
N ARG A 269 0.77 15.59 -8.33
CA ARG A 269 1.55 16.86 -8.32
C ARG A 269 0.65 18.08 -8.19
N LYS A 270 -0.48 18.12 -8.90
CA LYS A 270 -1.47 19.20 -8.79
C LYS A 270 -2.04 19.29 -7.37
N TRP A 271 -2.55 18.19 -6.83
CA TRP A 271 -3.21 18.18 -5.52
C TRP A 271 -2.24 18.45 -4.37
N ALA A 272 -1.00 17.98 -4.48
CA ALA A 272 0.06 18.33 -3.53
C ALA A 272 0.40 19.82 -3.58
N ALA A 273 0.40 20.43 -4.77
CA ALA A 273 0.64 21.86 -4.92
C ALA A 273 -0.52 22.68 -4.33
N ASP A 274 -1.76 22.37 -4.74
CA ASP A 274 -2.97 23.05 -4.29
C ASP A 274 -3.14 22.93 -2.76
N GLY A 275 -2.91 21.73 -2.20
CA GLY A 275 -2.93 21.49 -0.76
C GLY A 275 -4.29 21.74 -0.09
N LEU A 276 -5.38 21.46 -0.82
CA LEU A 276 -6.74 21.68 -0.37
C LEU A 276 -7.38 20.36 0.07
N ALA A 277 -7.81 20.29 1.33
CA ALA A 277 -8.56 19.16 1.86
C ALA A 277 -10.06 19.34 1.57
N TYR A 278 -10.65 18.42 0.82
CA TYR A 278 -12.08 18.41 0.50
C TYR A 278 -12.91 17.75 1.60
N ALA A 279 -12.33 16.76 2.27
CA ALA A 279 -12.93 16.04 3.38
C ALA A 279 -11.84 15.47 4.28
N TYR A 280 -12.23 14.95 5.44
CA TYR A 280 -11.39 14.05 6.22
C TYR A 280 -12.18 12.84 6.73
N VAL A 281 -11.47 11.78 7.07
CA VAL A 281 -12.01 10.58 7.71
C VAL A 281 -11.65 10.60 9.18
N THR A 282 -12.62 10.27 10.02
CA THR A 282 -12.40 10.00 11.44
C THR A 282 -12.83 8.60 11.85
N GLN A 283 -12.08 7.97 12.77
CA GLN A 283 -12.37 6.64 13.35
C GLN A 283 -12.77 6.71 14.82
N HIS A 284 -12.40 7.79 15.52
CA HIS A 284 -12.52 7.91 16.97
C HIS A 284 -13.47 9.02 17.42
N ALA A 285 -14.20 9.65 16.50
CA ALA A 285 -15.23 10.61 16.86
C ALA A 285 -16.38 9.92 17.58
N ARG A 286 -16.87 10.51 18.67
CA ARG A 286 -18.11 10.05 19.30
C ARG A 286 -19.31 10.55 18.52
N VAL A 287 -20.42 9.81 18.57
CA VAL A 287 -21.69 10.22 17.96
C VAL A 287 -22.13 11.59 18.47
N ALA A 288 -21.95 11.88 19.77
CA ALA A 288 -22.26 13.20 20.34
C ALA A 288 -21.50 14.34 19.64
N ASP A 289 -20.20 14.15 19.39
CA ASP A 289 -19.35 15.15 18.76
C ASP A 289 -19.75 15.37 17.30
N LEU A 290 -20.08 14.29 16.57
CA LEU A 290 -20.59 14.38 15.20
C LEU A 290 -21.95 15.11 15.11
N ARG A 291 -22.83 14.96 16.12
CA ARG A 291 -24.09 15.71 16.20
C ARG A 291 -23.86 17.21 16.38
N ALA A 292 -22.87 17.59 17.18
CA ALA A 292 -22.49 18.99 17.34
C ALA A 292 -21.86 19.53 16.04
N LEU A 293 -21.00 18.73 15.41
CA LEU A 293 -20.25 19.13 14.22
C LEU A 293 -21.13 19.36 12.98
N ILE A 294 -22.21 18.60 12.81
CA ILE A 294 -23.04 18.67 11.60
C ILE A 294 -23.67 20.07 11.38
N ASP A 295 -23.91 20.80 12.46
CA ASP A 295 -24.52 22.13 12.42
C ASP A 295 -23.51 23.23 12.05
N ASP A 296 -22.19 22.93 11.98
CA ASP A 296 -21.16 23.88 11.57
C ASP A 296 -21.33 24.25 10.06
N PRO A 297 -21.30 25.55 9.71
CA PRO A 297 -21.49 26.02 8.34
C PRO A 297 -20.37 25.59 7.37
N GLN A 298 -19.17 25.29 7.87
CA GLN A 298 -18.05 24.77 7.07
C GLN A 298 -18.21 23.29 6.73
N ILE A 299 -19.18 22.59 7.32
CA ILE A 299 -19.50 21.21 6.99
C ILE A 299 -20.58 21.19 5.92
N ARG A 300 -20.34 20.46 4.83
CA ARG A 300 -21.33 20.15 3.81
C ARG A 300 -22.20 19.00 4.26
N ALA A 301 -21.57 17.90 4.66
CA ALA A 301 -22.22 16.67 5.08
C ALA A 301 -21.29 15.82 5.96
N ILE A 302 -21.89 14.95 6.77
CA ILE A 302 -21.21 13.88 7.50
C ILE A 302 -21.78 12.56 6.97
N ARG A 303 -20.93 11.58 6.68
CA ARG A 303 -21.36 10.26 6.19
C ARG A 303 -20.80 9.20 7.12
N LEU A 304 -21.70 8.44 7.75
CA LEU A 304 -21.33 7.32 8.61
C LEU A 304 -21.00 6.11 7.74
N ALA A 305 -19.86 5.49 7.99
CA ALA A 305 -19.43 4.24 7.36
C ALA A 305 -19.48 3.06 8.33
N ASP A 306 -19.26 3.29 9.62
CA ASP A 306 -19.36 2.26 10.67
C ASP A 306 -19.61 2.90 12.04
N VAL A 307 -20.13 2.13 13.00
CA VAL A 307 -20.29 2.55 14.40
C VAL A 307 -19.97 1.39 15.35
N ALA A 308 -19.34 1.69 16.48
CA ALA A 308 -18.97 0.69 17.48
C ALA A 308 -19.19 1.21 18.90
N TYR A 309 -19.54 0.31 19.80
CA TYR A 309 -19.57 0.61 21.23
C TYR A 309 -18.14 0.77 21.75
N ASP A 310 -17.92 1.82 22.55
CA ASP A 310 -16.76 1.89 23.41
C ASP A 310 -16.95 0.92 24.59
N LEU A 311 -16.18 -0.17 24.59
CA LEU A 311 -16.16 -1.14 25.69
C LEU A 311 -14.99 -0.88 26.66
N THR A 312 -14.14 0.11 26.39
CA THR A 312 -12.95 0.42 27.19
C THR A 312 -13.25 1.27 28.42
N GLY A 313 -14.44 1.89 28.46
CA GLY A 313 -14.95 2.65 29.60
C GLY A 313 -15.90 1.90 30.54
N LEU A 314 -15.99 0.56 30.44
CA LEU A 314 -16.78 -0.28 31.34
C LEU A 314 -15.90 -0.74 32.53
N ASP A 315 -15.50 0.21 33.38
CA ASP A 315 -14.99 -0.07 34.74
C ASP A 315 -16.11 0.06 35.78
#